data_AF-A0A927X766-F1
#
_entry.id   AF-A0A927X766-F1
#
_cell.length_a   1.000
_cell.length_b   1.000
_cell.length_c   1.000
_cell.angle_alpha   90.00
_cell.angle_beta   90.00
_cell.angle_gamma   90.00
#
_symmetry.space_group_name_H-M   'P 1'
#
loop_
_entity.id
_entity.type
_entity.pdbx_description
1 polymer ?
#
loop_
_entity_poly.entity_id
_entity_poly.type
_entity_poly.pdbx_seq_one_letter_code
_entity_poly.pdbx_strand_id
1 'polypeptide(L)'
;MKLPSIFIELSKLFEDNGFSLYMVGGTSRDYLLEKEILDFDFVSDATLEDMKKFLEINDSFSSLGSTTIKFNNVKVDITTLRKEGEYLDNRHPSKIEFVKTTKEDYIRRDFTINAIYINSKGEVIDHCNGEEDLKRKVIRMIGEPSIRFNEDPLRILRGIRFSYSLGFELDEELKTSIREYKHLLKNINYSKVMEEINKMKVFGEKQAIELLETYEIDTIVPVRFNNKNPMNCIDMHCDSLTWELVEKNGFYSNPRMHIDFKRLYEGEYLMQCFAVFMYFARGDLYNRTLKMIDIFKREMENNKNIISQVTSYKELMENKSKHKLSALLTIEEGGVIEGSIEKLEHLYSLGVRMICLTWNFKNEIGYPNLQRNLKENDYLKIDTENGLTEFGIEVVKKMNELGIIIDTSHLSDKGFYDCIKYSTQPIVASHSNARSIHPWARNMTDDMILKLHENKGVMGMNYCPDFVSNNTKENQINDIVKHMLHIKSLGCIDNLALGSDFDGIETPVGMSDCTKTHDLKKAMLENGFTQEEIDKVFYKNFLRVFKQVCKN
;
A
#
# COMPACT_ATOMS: atom_id res chain seq x y z
N MET A 1 46.44 13.54 7.80
CA MET A 1 45.49 12.57 8.38
C MET A 1 46.05 11.16 8.26
N LYS A 2 45.69 10.25 9.17
CA LYS A 2 46.12 8.84 9.10
C LYS A 2 45.04 8.03 8.40
N LEU A 3 45.40 7.24 7.39
CA LEU A 3 44.46 6.39 6.68
C LEU A 3 43.80 5.38 7.64
N PRO A 4 42.52 5.00 7.41
CA PRO A 4 41.85 3.96 8.18
C PRO A 4 42.63 2.64 8.13
N SER A 5 42.79 1.95 9.26
CA SER A 5 43.57 0.69 9.32
C SER A 5 43.01 -0.37 8.37
N ILE A 6 41.68 -0.49 8.29
CA ILE A 6 41.00 -1.41 7.39
C ILE A 6 41.34 -1.16 5.92
N PHE A 7 41.47 0.11 5.52
CA PHE A 7 41.86 0.47 4.16
C PHE A 7 43.32 0.11 3.91
N ILE A 8 44.23 0.37 4.86
CA ILE A 8 45.64 0.00 4.73
C ILE A 8 45.81 -1.52 4.57
N GLU A 9 45.12 -2.31 5.39
CA GLU A 9 45.18 -3.78 5.35
C GLU A 9 44.64 -4.33 4.03
N LEU A 10 43.47 -3.86 3.59
CA LEU A 10 42.88 -4.28 2.33
C LEU A 10 43.67 -3.79 1.12
N SER A 11 44.15 -2.54 1.11
CA SER A 11 45.02 -2.04 0.05
C SER A 11 46.26 -2.91 -0.12
N LYS A 12 46.91 -3.30 0.99
CA LYS A 12 48.05 -4.22 0.94
C LYS A 12 47.67 -5.57 0.34
N LEU A 13 46.53 -6.14 0.73
CA LEU A 13 46.06 -7.41 0.18
C LEU A 13 45.81 -7.34 -1.35
N PHE A 14 45.22 -6.24 -1.82
CA PHE A 14 45.02 -6.00 -3.26
C PHE A 14 46.35 -5.82 -3.99
N GLU A 15 47.28 -5.06 -3.42
CA GLU A 15 48.62 -4.81 -3.98
C GLU A 15 49.46 -6.09 -4.08
N ASP A 16 49.42 -6.94 -3.05
CA ASP A 16 50.10 -8.25 -3.02
C ASP A 16 49.56 -9.19 -4.13
N ASN A 17 48.34 -8.92 -4.63
CA ASN A 17 47.71 -9.65 -5.74
C ASN A 17 47.76 -8.88 -7.09
N GLY A 18 48.50 -7.77 -7.16
CA GLY A 18 48.73 -7.01 -8.40
C GLY A 18 47.62 -6.02 -8.77
N PHE A 19 46.77 -5.64 -7.82
CA PHE A 19 45.67 -4.70 -8.03
C PHE A 19 45.78 -3.47 -7.12
N SER A 20 45.15 -2.38 -7.52
CA SER A 20 45.03 -1.15 -6.74
C SER A 20 43.68 -1.09 -6.03
N LEU A 21 43.66 -0.49 -4.84
CA LEU A 21 42.43 -0.20 -4.08
C LEU A 21 42.39 1.28 -3.71
N TYR A 22 41.23 1.90 -3.88
CA TYR A 22 41.02 3.32 -3.59
C TYR A 22 39.80 3.52 -2.69
N MET A 23 39.91 4.44 -1.73
CA MET A 23 38.72 4.98 -1.05
C MET A 23 37.93 5.86 -2.01
N VAL A 24 36.60 5.78 -1.98
CA VAL A 24 35.73 6.62 -2.83
C VAL A 24 34.38 6.87 -2.17
N GLY A 25 33.53 7.72 -2.77
CA GLY A 25 32.15 7.89 -2.33
C GLY A 25 32.05 8.56 -0.97
N GLY A 26 31.24 7.99 -0.07
CA GLY A 26 31.11 8.51 1.30
C GLY A 26 32.42 8.42 2.07
N THR A 27 33.18 7.34 1.86
CA THR A 27 34.41 7.07 2.62
C THR A 27 35.51 8.10 2.37
N SER A 28 35.81 8.43 1.10
CA SER A 28 36.84 9.43 0.80
C SER A 28 36.39 10.83 1.21
N ARG A 29 35.11 11.16 1.00
CA ARG A 29 34.51 12.43 1.40
C ARG A 29 34.58 12.63 2.92
N ASP A 30 34.11 11.66 3.69
CA ASP A 30 34.03 11.76 5.14
C ASP A 30 35.42 11.71 5.78
N TYR A 31 36.37 10.97 5.18
CA TYR A 31 37.79 11.06 5.54
C TYR A 31 38.33 12.50 5.39
N LEU A 32 38.11 13.14 4.22
CA LEU A 32 38.59 14.51 3.97
C LEU A 32 37.90 15.56 4.84
N LEU A 33 36.67 15.29 5.28
CA LEU A 33 35.92 16.15 6.21
C LEU A 33 36.23 15.86 7.69
N GLU A 34 37.16 14.95 7.99
CA GLU A 34 37.49 14.51 9.35
C GLU A 34 36.27 14.00 10.14
N LYS A 35 35.32 13.37 9.44
CA LYS A 35 34.14 12.73 10.03
C LYS A 35 34.41 11.25 10.32
N GLU A 36 33.65 10.69 11.24
CA GLU A 36 33.64 9.25 11.48
C GLU A 36 33.14 8.51 10.24
N ILE A 37 33.90 7.50 9.81
CA ILE A 37 33.55 6.65 8.67
C ILE A 37 32.83 5.41 9.21
N LEU A 38 31.52 5.33 8.94
CA LEU A 38 30.67 4.23 9.41
C LEU A 38 30.60 3.08 8.41
N ASP A 39 30.63 3.40 7.11
CA ASP A 39 30.59 2.47 6.01
C ASP A 39 31.81 2.67 5.09
N PHE A 40 32.40 1.57 4.62
CA PHE A 40 33.58 1.58 3.76
C PHE A 40 33.22 1.24 2.31
N ASP A 41 33.29 2.24 1.44
CA ASP A 41 33.14 2.16 0.00
C ASP A 41 34.51 2.26 -0.68
N PHE A 42 34.94 1.16 -1.30
CA PHE A 42 36.19 1.07 -2.03
C PHE A 42 35.97 0.74 -3.50
N VAL A 43 36.93 1.13 -4.34
CA VAL A 43 37.02 0.67 -5.73
C VAL A 43 38.37 0.09 -6.05
N SER A 44 38.38 -0.86 -6.98
CA SER A 44 39.59 -1.52 -7.46
C SER A 44 39.57 -1.73 -8.96
N ASP A 45 40.74 -1.82 -9.56
CA ASP A 45 40.91 -2.27 -10.94
C ASP A 45 40.86 -3.81 -11.07
N ALA A 46 40.70 -4.54 -9.96
CA ALA A 46 40.39 -5.98 -9.95
C ALA A 46 38.94 -6.24 -10.36
N THR A 47 38.70 -7.27 -11.17
CA THR A 47 37.33 -7.76 -11.44
C THR A 47 36.83 -8.65 -10.30
N LEU A 48 35.53 -8.96 -10.27
CA LEU A 48 35.00 -9.94 -9.31
C LEU A 48 35.67 -11.32 -9.43
N GLU A 49 36.01 -11.76 -10.64
CA GLU A 49 36.74 -13.03 -10.82
C GLU A 49 38.16 -12.96 -10.27
N ASP A 50 38.81 -11.80 -10.36
CA ASP A 50 40.12 -11.59 -9.74
C ASP A 50 40.02 -11.59 -8.22
N MET A 51 39.06 -10.84 -7.67
CA MET A 51 38.83 -10.74 -6.23
C MET A 51 38.51 -12.11 -5.61
N LYS A 52 37.74 -12.97 -6.29
CA LYS A 52 37.41 -14.33 -5.82
C LYS A 52 38.65 -15.21 -5.57
N LYS A 53 39.79 -14.89 -6.17
CA LYS A 53 41.03 -15.66 -5.99
C LYS A 53 41.65 -15.43 -4.60
N PHE A 54 41.36 -14.29 -3.96
CA PHE A 54 42.00 -13.89 -2.71
C PHE A 54 41.04 -13.30 -1.66
N LEU A 55 39.74 -13.21 -1.96
CA LEU A 55 38.68 -12.78 -1.03
C LEU A 55 37.56 -13.82 -0.95
N GLU A 56 37.04 -14.03 0.26
CA GLU A 56 35.80 -14.80 0.47
C GLU A 56 34.59 -13.94 0.09
N ILE A 57 34.03 -14.21 -1.08
CA ILE A 57 32.87 -13.48 -1.62
C ILE A 57 31.65 -14.40 -1.65
N ASN A 58 30.56 -13.98 -1.00
CA ASN A 58 29.27 -14.63 -1.11
C ASN A 58 28.52 -14.11 -2.36
N ASP A 59 28.01 -15.01 -3.18
CA ASP A 59 27.68 -14.85 -4.62
C ASP A 59 26.45 -13.96 -4.97
N SER A 60 26.18 -12.86 -4.26
CA SER A 60 24.88 -12.17 -4.38
C SER A 60 24.72 -11.11 -5.50
N PHE A 61 25.76 -10.58 -6.15
CA PHE A 61 25.59 -9.53 -7.21
C PHE A 61 26.67 -9.57 -8.31
N SER A 62 26.69 -10.62 -9.14
CA SER A 62 27.72 -10.80 -10.17
C SER A 62 27.62 -9.84 -11.38
N SER A 63 26.44 -9.30 -11.69
CA SER A 63 26.22 -8.54 -12.95
C SER A 63 26.69 -7.08 -12.93
N LEU A 64 26.91 -6.48 -11.75
CA LEU A 64 27.30 -5.08 -11.62
C LEU A 64 28.80 -4.90 -11.27
N GLY A 65 29.54 -5.97 -11.00
CA GLY A 65 30.95 -5.88 -10.65
C GLY A 65 31.21 -5.30 -9.24
N SER A 66 30.25 -5.40 -8.33
CA SER A 66 30.35 -4.94 -6.94
C SER A 66 30.14 -6.11 -6.00
N THR A 67 30.86 -6.13 -4.87
CA THR A 67 30.73 -7.14 -3.82
C THR A 67 30.75 -6.49 -2.45
N THR A 68 30.07 -7.11 -1.49
CA THR A 68 30.16 -6.78 -0.08
C THR A 68 30.92 -7.89 0.62
N ILE A 69 31.99 -7.54 1.33
CA ILE A 69 32.73 -8.46 2.19
C ILE A 69 32.59 -8.05 3.66
N LYS A 70 32.80 -9.02 4.56
CA LYS A 70 32.96 -8.75 5.99
C LYS A 70 34.43 -8.88 6.34
N PHE A 71 35.09 -7.77 6.65
CA PHE A 71 36.51 -7.72 6.98
C PHE A 71 36.69 -7.12 8.38
N ASN A 72 37.38 -7.83 9.28
CA ASN A 72 37.51 -7.46 10.70
C ASN A 72 36.17 -7.12 11.39
N ASN A 73 35.11 -7.89 11.09
CA ASN A 73 33.73 -7.65 11.53
C ASN A 73 33.04 -6.37 11.02
N VAL A 74 33.68 -5.62 10.12
CA VAL A 74 33.11 -4.44 9.46
C VAL A 74 32.65 -4.80 8.05
N LYS A 75 31.54 -4.20 7.61
CA LYS A 75 31.03 -4.36 6.25
C LYS A 75 31.83 -3.44 5.31
N VAL A 76 32.33 -4.00 4.21
CA VAL A 76 33.10 -3.27 3.20
C VAL A 76 32.51 -3.55 1.83
N ASP A 77 32.12 -2.50 1.12
CA ASP A 77 31.61 -2.57 -0.24
C ASP A 77 32.76 -2.25 -1.21
N ILE A 78 33.08 -3.21 -2.09
CA ILE A 78 34.17 -3.08 -3.07
C ILE A 78 33.59 -3.19 -4.48
N THR A 79 33.83 -2.17 -5.29
CA THR A 79 33.34 -2.12 -6.68
C THR A 79 34.49 -2.11 -7.68
N THR A 80 34.36 -2.91 -8.74
CA THR A 80 35.28 -2.88 -9.87
C THR A 80 35.13 -1.54 -10.60
N LEU A 81 36.23 -0.87 -10.92
CA LEU A 81 36.25 0.33 -11.74
C LEU A 81 35.55 0.06 -13.06
N ARG A 82 34.59 0.92 -13.42
CA ARG A 82 33.75 0.68 -14.61
C ARG A 82 33.28 1.96 -15.29
N LYS A 83 33.02 1.84 -16.58
CA LYS A 83 32.27 2.79 -17.39
C LYS A 83 30.89 2.21 -17.69
N GLU A 84 29.89 3.09 -17.72
CA GLU A 84 28.49 2.73 -18.00
C GLU A 84 28.08 3.28 -19.38
N GLY A 85 27.33 2.48 -20.14
CA GLY A 85 26.69 2.88 -21.39
C GLY A 85 25.37 3.64 -21.18
N GLU A 86 24.62 3.87 -22.26
CA GLU A 86 23.33 4.56 -22.21
C GLU A 86 22.32 3.83 -21.31
N TYR A 87 21.51 4.59 -20.56
CA TYR A 87 20.51 4.03 -19.66
C TYR A 87 19.21 3.69 -20.41
N LEU A 88 18.69 2.48 -20.21
CA LEU A 88 17.56 1.95 -21.00
C LEU A 88 16.18 2.27 -20.40
N ASP A 89 16.08 2.41 -19.08
CA ASP A 89 14.80 2.46 -18.34
C ASP A 89 14.82 3.44 -17.15
N ASN A 90 15.51 4.57 -17.30
CA ASN A 90 15.73 5.54 -16.20
C ASN A 90 16.42 4.92 -14.98
N ARG A 91 17.18 3.82 -15.15
CA ARG A 91 17.91 3.19 -14.04
C ARG A 91 19.09 2.30 -14.43
N HIS A 92 18.93 1.46 -15.43
CA HIS A 92 19.91 0.43 -15.75
C HIS A 92 20.71 0.81 -17.00
N PRO A 93 22.05 0.84 -16.91
CA PRO A 93 22.88 1.05 -18.09
C PRO A 93 22.78 -0.18 -19.02
N SER A 94 22.71 0.08 -20.32
CA SER A 94 22.68 -0.91 -21.40
C SER A 94 23.89 -1.83 -21.41
N LYS A 95 25.04 -1.32 -20.95
CA LYS A 95 26.31 -2.05 -20.88
C LYS A 95 27.18 -1.52 -19.75
N ILE A 96 27.91 -2.43 -19.12
CA ILE A 96 29.00 -2.12 -18.19
C ILE A 96 30.31 -2.59 -18.80
N GLU A 97 31.32 -1.74 -18.77
CA GLU A 97 32.69 -2.04 -19.22
C GLU A 97 33.65 -1.80 -18.06
N PHE A 98 34.39 -2.84 -17.65
CA PHE A 98 35.39 -2.70 -16.59
C PHE A 98 36.64 -1.99 -17.12
N VAL A 99 37.08 -0.98 -16.39
CA VAL A 99 38.21 -0.11 -16.76
C VAL A 99 39.31 -0.20 -15.71
N LYS A 100 40.49 0.33 -16.03
CA LYS A 100 41.66 0.29 -15.12
C LYS A 100 41.95 1.63 -14.45
N THR A 101 41.27 2.70 -14.84
CA THR A 101 41.59 4.05 -14.38
C THR A 101 40.42 4.73 -13.67
N THR A 102 40.72 5.50 -12.62
CA THR A 102 39.73 6.33 -11.92
C THR A 102 39.20 7.47 -12.81
N LYS A 103 39.96 7.85 -13.85
CA LYS A 103 39.59 8.85 -14.86
C LYS A 103 38.41 8.41 -15.73
N GLU A 104 38.21 7.12 -15.90
CA GLU A 104 37.05 6.60 -16.63
C GLU A 104 35.86 6.33 -15.70
N ASP A 105 36.12 5.96 -14.43
CA ASP A 105 35.09 5.67 -13.42
C ASP A 105 34.38 6.91 -12.88
N TYR A 106 35.06 8.08 -12.78
CA TYR A 106 34.44 9.25 -12.14
C TYR A 106 33.19 9.76 -12.88
N ILE A 107 33.11 9.58 -14.20
CA ILE A 107 32.04 10.11 -15.05
C ILE A 107 30.67 9.52 -14.69
N ARG A 108 30.62 8.24 -14.29
CA ARG A 108 29.36 7.58 -13.93
C ARG A 108 28.83 7.99 -12.55
N ARG A 109 29.62 8.67 -11.72
CA ARG A 109 29.23 9.07 -10.36
C ARG A 109 28.28 10.26 -10.38
N ASP A 110 27.53 10.44 -9.31
CA ASP A 110 26.45 11.43 -9.29
C ASP A 110 26.98 12.85 -9.01
N PHE A 111 27.84 13.00 -7.99
CA PHE A 111 28.29 14.29 -7.47
C PHE A 111 29.81 14.36 -7.35
N THR A 112 30.38 15.55 -7.59
CA THR A 112 31.84 15.81 -7.59
C THR A 112 32.48 15.37 -6.27
N ILE A 113 31.85 15.72 -5.15
CA ILE A 113 32.32 15.41 -3.79
C ILE A 113 32.35 13.91 -3.46
N ASN A 114 31.65 13.06 -4.24
CA ASN A 114 31.62 11.60 -4.07
C ASN A 114 32.47 10.88 -5.12
N ALA A 115 33.20 11.64 -5.96
CA ALA A 115 34.09 11.15 -7.01
C ALA A 115 35.55 11.52 -6.77
N ILE A 116 35.92 11.68 -5.50
CA ILE A 116 37.29 11.87 -5.04
C ILE A 116 37.85 10.50 -4.64
N TYR A 117 39.04 10.16 -5.13
CA TYR A 117 39.69 8.89 -4.85
C TYR A 117 40.92 9.10 -3.98
N ILE A 118 41.19 8.19 -3.05
CA ILE A 118 42.40 8.23 -2.21
C ILE A 118 43.07 6.87 -2.26
N ASN A 119 44.35 6.84 -2.64
CA ASN A 119 45.12 5.60 -2.75
C ASN A 119 45.79 5.19 -1.42
N SER A 120 46.46 4.04 -1.42
CA SER A 120 47.16 3.46 -0.25
C SER A 120 48.27 4.35 0.33
N LYS A 121 48.80 5.29 -0.45
CA LYS A 121 49.80 6.29 -0.02
C LYS A 121 49.16 7.54 0.59
N GLY A 122 47.83 7.66 0.53
CA GLY A 122 47.08 8.83 0.97
C GLY A 122 47.09 9.96 -0.06
N GLU A 123 47.49 9.70 -1.30
CA GLU A 123 47.42 10.68 -2.39
C GLU A 123 45.97 10.82 -2.86
N VAL A 124 45.52 12.06 -2.96
CA VAL A 124 44.17 12.39 -3.43
C VAL A 124 44.19 12.52 -4.95
N ILE A 125 43.24 11.86 -5.60
CA ILE A 125 43.03 11.86 -7.05
C ILE A 125 41.62 12.41 -7.31
N ASP A 126 41.56 13.61 -7.87
CA ASP A 126 40.32 14.32 -8.17
C ASP A 126 40.30 14.75 -9.65
N HIS A 127 39.35 14.22 -10.41
CA HIS A 127 39.19 14.50 -11.84
C HIS A 127 38.09 15.54 -12.13
N CYS A 128 37.39 16.03 -11.10
CA CYS A 128 36.17 16.82 -11.25
C CYS A 128 36.05 18.00 -10.29
N ASN A 129 37.14 18.41 -9.64
CA ASN A 129 37.20 19.49 -8.64
C ASN A 129 36.31 19.25 -7.40
N GLY A 130 36.08 17.98 -7.04
CA GLY A 130 35.36 17.61 -5.82
C GLY A 130 36.03 18.11 -4.54
N GLU A 131 37.36 18.22 -4.48
CA GLU A 131 38.06 18.77 -3.31
C GLU A 131 37.74 20.25 -3.08
N GLU A 132 37.63 21.01 -4.17
CA GLU A 132 37.30 22.44 -4.09
C GLU A 132 35.83 22.63 -3.73
N ASP A 133 34.92 21.83 -4.30
CA ASP A 133 33.50 21.83 -3.93
C ASP A 133 33.32 21.43 -2.45
N LEU A 134 34.10 20.48 -1.94
CA LEU A 134 34.14 20.13 -0.52
C LEU A 134 34.54 21.33 0.36
N LYS A 135 35.62 22.04 0.00
CA LYS A 135 36.08 23.24 0.72
C LYS A 135 35.04 24.37 0.70
N ARG A 136 34.37 24.54 -0.43
CA ARG A 136 33.30 25.53 -0.62
C ARG A 136 31.96 25.12 -0.03
N LYS A 137 31.83 23.87 0.43
CA LYS A 137 30.58 23.27 0.92
C LYS A 137 29.46 23.32 -0.11
N VAL A 138 29.77 22.91 -1.34
CA VAL A 138 28.82 22.87 -2.47
C VAL A 138 28.59 21.44 -2.92
N ILE A 139 27.33 21.08 -3.18
CA ILE A 139 26.94 19.85 -3.87
C ILE A 139 26.79 20.17 -5.36
N ARG A 140 27.64 19.56 -6.19
CA ARG A 140 27.62 19.72 -7.64
C ARG A 140 27.51 18.37 -8.35
N MET A 141 26.65 18.30 -9.36
CA MET A 141 26.49 17.11 -10.20
C MET A 141 27.67 16.95 -11.17
N ILE A 142 28.07 15.71 -11.44
CA ILE A 142 28.97 15.39 -12.55
C ILE A 142 28.14 15.26 -13.82
N GLY A 143 28.44 16.10 -14.82
CA GLY A 143 27.66 16.21 -16.05
C GLY A 143 26.44 17.12 -15.90
N GLU A 144 25.64 17.23 -16.97
CA GLU A 144 24.47 18.11 -17.02
C GLU A 144 23.29 17.52 -16.22
N PRO A 145 22.71 18.22 -15.23
CA PRO A 145 21.66 17.67 -14.39
C PRO A 145 20.44 17.13 -15.13
N SER A 146 20.03 17.77 -16.22
CA SER A 146 18.91 17.36 -17.07
C SER A 146 19.10 15.93 -17.58
N ILE A 147 20.28 15.61 -18.12
CA ILE A 147 20.65 14.29 -18.64
C ILE A 147 20.72 13.29 -17.48
N ARG A 148 21.40 13.67 -16.40
CA ARG A 148 21.64 12.78 -15.25
C ARG A 148 20.35 12.40 -14.54
N PHE A 149 19.35 13.28 -14.48
CA PHE A 149 18.03 12.96 -13.92
C PHE A 149 17.18 12.08 -14.82
N ASN A 150 17.32 12.18 -16.14
CA ASN A 150 16.70 11.21 -17.05
C ASN A 150 17.35 9.83 -16.95
N GLU A 151 18.64 9.74 -16.65
CA GLU A 151 19.31 8.45 -16.39
C GLU A 151 18.87 7.81 -15.07
N ASP A 152 18.79 8.58 -13.98
CA ASP A 152 18.32 8.13 -12.66
C ASP A 152 17.66 9.28 -11.87
N PRO A 153 16.32 9.34 -11.85
CA PRO A 153 15.59 10.37 -11.11
C PRO A 153 15.86 10.37 -9.60
N LEU A 154 16.32 9.28 -8.99
CA LEU A 154 16.65 9.26 -7.54
C LEU A 154 17.80 10.21 -7.20
N ARG A 155 18.63 10.61 -8.18
CA ARG A 155 19.67 11.63 -7.99
C ARG A 155 19.11 12.96 -7.48
N ILE A 156 17.85 13.28 -7.78
CA ILE A 156 17.15 14.45 -7.22
C ILE A 156 17.11 14.37 -5.70
N LEU A 157 16.60 13.26 -5.17
CA LEU A 157 16.50 13.03 -3.71
C LEU A 157 17.87 12.89 -3.07
N ARG A 158 18.84 12.28 -3.76
CA ARG A 158 20.23 12.16 -3.28
C ARG A 158 20.88 13.53 -3.13
N GLY A 159 20.67 14.45 -4.07
CA GLY A 159 21.18 15.82 -4.00
C GLY A 159 20.62 16.57 -2.79
N ILE A 160 19.29 16.57 -2.63
CA ILE A 160 18.61 17.17 -1.47
C ILE A 160 19.12 16.56 -0.16
N ARG A 161 19.26 15.22 -0.10
CA ARG A 161 19.78 14.53 1.08
C ARG A 161 21.22 14.93 1.40
N PHE A 162 22.11 15.00 0.42
CA PHE A 162 23.50 15.36 0.67
C PHE A 162 23.63 16.81 1.14
N SER A 163 22.87 17.73 0.55
CA SER A 163 22.77 19.11 1.06
C SER A 163 22.33 19.14 2.52
N TYR A 164 21.27 18.41 2.86
CA TYR A 164 20.74 18.36 4.22
C TYR A 164 21.69 17.71 5.24
N SER A 165 22.21 16.52 4.92
CA SER A 165 23.05 15.73 5.84
C SER A 165 24.44 16.31 6.04
N LEU A 166 24.99 17.03 5.05
CA LEU A 166 26.31 17.65 5.14
C LEU A 166 26.23 19.13 5.55
N GLY A 167 25.06 19.77 5.43
CA GLY A 167 24.89 21.22 5.60
C GLY A 167 25.57 22.01 4.48
N PHE A 168 25.51 21.50 3.25
CA PHE A 168 26.15 22.07 2.06
C PHE A 168 25.08 22.69 1.15
N GLU A 169 25.44 23.72 0.40
CA GLU A 169 24.55 24.35 -0.57
C GLU A 169 24.50 23.55 -1.87
N LEU A 170 23.33 23.48 -2.51
CA LEU A 170 23.23 22.98 -3.88
C LEU A 170 23.75 24.04 -4.84
N ASP A 171 24.52 23.65 -5.86
CA ASP A 171 24.85 24.58 -6.94
C ASP A 171 23.57 25.07 -7.65
N GLU A 172 23.60 26.30 -8.18
CA GLU A 172 22.40 26.95 -8.73
C GLU A 172 21.78 26.21 -9.93
N GLU A 173 22.61 25.54 -10.73
CA GLU A 173 22.15 24.73 -11.87
C GLU A 173 21.39 23.51 -11.35
N LEU A 174 22.00 22.75 -10.43
CA LEU A 174 21.36 21.60 -9.78
C LEU A 174 20.06 21.99 -9.06
N LYS A 175 20.06 23.10 -8.33
CA LYS A 175 18.87 23.61 -7.61
C LYS A 175 17.73 23.94 -8.57
N THR A 176 18.04 24.53 -9.71
CA THR A 176 17.05 24.84 -10.76
C THR A 176 16.53 23.55 -11.41
N SER A 177 17.42 22.65 -11.81
CA SER A 177 17.05 21.40 -12.45
C SER A 177 16.23 20.47 -11.53
N ILE A 178 16.47 20.47 -10.22
CA ILE A 178 15.63 19.70 -9.28
C ILE A 178 14.17 20.14 -9.38
N ARG A 179 13.90 21.44 -9.44
CA ARG A 179 12.53 21.96 -9.52
C ARG A 179 11.85 21.60 -10.84
N GLU A 180 12.60 21.63 -11.93
CA GLU A 180 12.11 21.32 -13.27
C GLU A 180 11.83 19.81 -13.44
N TYR A 181 12.75 18.95 -12.98
CA TYR A 181 12.74 17.52 -13.25
C TYR A 181 12.16 16.65 -12.11
N LYS A 182 11.74 17.22 -10.98
CA LYS A 182 11.08 16.48 -9.87
C LYS A 182 9.95 15.57 -10.31
N HIS A 183 9.23 15.93 -11.38
CA HIS A 183 8.13 15.13 -11.93
C HIS A 183 8.56 13.70 -12.33
N LEU A 184 9.84 13.49 -12.68
CA LEU A 184 10.39 12.17 -13.00
C LEU A 184 10.36 11.20 -11.81
N LEU A 185 10.29 11.68 -10.57
CA LEU A 185 10.19 10.82 -9.39
C LEU A 185 8.92 9.97 -9.38
N LYS A 186 7.87 10.36 -10.11
CA LYS A 186 6.64 9.55 -10.29
C LYS A 186 6.90 8.23 -11.02
N ASN A 187 7.96 8.17 -11.82
CA ASN A 187 8.32 6.99 -12.61
C ASN A 187 9.14 5.99 -11.80
N ILE A 188 9.55 6.36 -10.57
CA ILE A 188 10.37 5.51 -9.72
C ILE A 188 9.50 4.73 -8.75
N ASN A 189 9.88 3.47 -8.52
CA ASN A 189 9.26 2.65 -7.49
C ASN A 189 9.29 3.38 -6.14
N TYR A 190 8.10 3.59 -5.58
CA TYR A 190 7.89 4.38 -4.37
C TYR A 190 8.73 3.93 -3.17
N SER A 191 8.99 2.62 -3.02
CA SER A 191 9.84 2.12 -1.93
C SER A 191 11.26 2.65 -1.98
N LYS A 192 11.80 2.90 -3.18
CA LYS A 192 13.15 3.42 -3.38
C LYS A 192 13.22 4.92 -3.16
N VAL A 193 12.16 5.63 -3.54
CA VAL A 193 11.93 7.03 -3.16
C VAL A 193 11.92 7.15 -1.64
N MET A 194 11.19 6.27 -0.96
CA MET A 194 11.11 6.27 0.50
C MET A 194 12.38 5.82 1.20
N GLU A 195 13.14 4.88 0.64
CA GLU A 195 14.45 4.53 1.16
C GLU A 195 15.36 5.77 1.21
N GLU A 196 15.36 6.56 0.14
CA GLU A 196 16.15 7.79 0.07
C GLU A 196 15.63 8.89 1.00
N ILE A 197 14.31 9.03 1.13
CA ILE A 197 13.68 9.96 2.09
C ILE A 197 13.97 9.56 3.53
N ASN A 198 13.90 8.26 3.86
CA ASN A 198 14.15 7.77 5.21
C ASN A 198 15.59 8.03 5.64
N LYS A 199 16.57 7.96 4.72
CA LYS A 199 17.96 8.37 5.01
C LYS A 199 18.08 9.84 5.41
N MET A 200 17.20 10.73 4.92
CA MET A 200 17.12 12.13 5.39
C MET A 200 16.49 12.23 6.78
N LYS A 201 15.40 11.49 7.03
CA LYS A 201 14.65 11.55 8.28
C LYS A 201 15.48 11.17 9.52
N VAL A 202 16.54 10.37 9.35
CA VAL A 202 17.51 10.04 10.41
C VAL A 202 18.12 11.29 11.07
N PHE A 203 18.31 12.38 10.31
CA PHE A 203 18.89 13.62 10.82
C PHE A 203 17.84 14.57 11.44
N GLY A 204 16.55 14.29 11.25
CA GLY A 204 15.44 15.09 11.74
C GLY A 204 14.25 15.01 10.80
N GLU A 205 13.19 14.29 11.20
CA GLU A 205 12.04 14.02 10.34
C GLU A 205 11.29 15.29 9.93
N LYS A 206 11.03 16.19 10.88
CA LYS A 206 10.29 17.43 10.62
C LYS A 206 11.02 18.30 9.60
N GLN A 207 12.31 18.52 9.81
CA GLN A 207 13.15 19.34 8.94
C GLN A 207 13.35 18.70 7.56
N ALA A 208 13.48 17.37 7.50
CA ALA A 208 13.54 16.65 6.24
C ALA A 208 12.24 16.84 5.42
N ILE A 209 11.08 16.79 6.07
CA ILE A 209 9.79 17.04 5.42
C ILE A 209 9.67 18.49 4.96
N GLU A 210 9.99 19.47 5.82
CA GLU A 210 9.98 20.91 5.46
C GLU A 210 10.91 21.22 4.27
N LEU A 211 12.07 20.56 4.22
CA LEU A 211 13.00 20.69 3.10
C LEU A 211 12.41 20.12 1.81
N LEU A 212 11.79 18.94 1.86
CA LEU A 212 11.15 18.32 0.69
C LEU A 212 9.97 19.16 0.18
N GLU A 213 9.20 19.78 1.09
CA GLU A 213 8.13 20.72 0.77
C GLU A 213 8.65 21.99 0.10
N THR A 214 9.82 22.48 0.50
CA THR A 214 10.47 23.64 -0.14
C THR A 214 10.81 23.40 -1.62
N TYR A 215 11.04 22.14 -2.01
CA TYR A 215 11.22 21.73 -3.40
C TYR A 215 9.92 21.22 -4.06
N GLU A 216 8.81 21.24 -3.32
CA GLU A 216 7.49 20.71 -3.68
C GLU A 216 7.54 19.22 -4.08
N ILE A 217 8.43 18.44 -3.45
CA ILE A 217 8.56 17.00 -3.70
C ILE A 217 7.35 16.23 -3.17
N ASP A 218 6.78 16.69 -2.06
CA ASP A 218 5.56 16.17 -1.43
C ASP A 218 4.33 16.19 -2.36
N THR A 219 4.31 17.13 -3.32
CA THR A 219 3.27 17.20 -4.36
C THR A 219 3.40 16.12 -5.44
N ILE A 220 4.58 15.51 -5.53
CA ILE A 220 4.93 14.52 -6.57
C ILE A 220 4.88 13.10 -6.00
N VAL A 221 5.49 12.90 -4.84
CA VAL A 221 5.59 11.61 -4.13
C VAL A 221 5.33 11.87 -2.66
N PRO A 222 4.51 11.06 -1.95
CA PRO A 222 4.15 11.47 -0.59
C PRO A 222 5.31 11.18 0.36
N VAL A 223 5.73 12.23 1.06
CA VAL A 223 6.89 12.22 1.99
C VAL A 223 6.48 11.97 3.44
N ARG A 224 5.16 11.96 3.68
CA ARG A 224 4.49 11.82 4.99
C ARG A 224 3.83 10.46 5.18
N PHE A 225 4.46 9.33 4.82
CA PHE A 225 3.97 8.00 5.24
C PHE A 225 4.64 7.56 6.54
N ASN A 226 4.47 8.35 7.58
CA ASN A 226 4.74 7.94 8.94
C ASN A 226 3.71 8.60 9.86
N ASN A 227 2.45 8.21 9.70
CA ASN A 227 1.47 8.55 10.72
C ASN A 227 1.80 7.70 11.95
N LYS A 228 2.22 8.36 13.04
CA LYS A 228 2.21 7.80 14.40
C LYS A 228 0.79 7.41 14.85
N ASN A 229 -0.23 7.75 14.05
CA ASN A 229 -1.62 7.43 14.35
C ASN A 229 -1.89 5.95 14.04
N PRO A 230 -2.50 5.23 14.99
CA PRO A 230 -2.79 3.81 14.81
C PRO A 230 -3.82 3.59 13.69
N MET A 231 -3.50 2.71 12.75
CA MET A 231 -4.47 2.25 11.74
C MET A 231 -5.61 1.49 12.42
N ASN A 232 -6.79 2.10 12.42
CA ASN A 232 -7.95 1.71 13.22
C ASN A 232 -9.26 1.91 12.44
N CYS A 233 -9.24 1.75 11.11
CA CYS A 233 -10.43 1.79 10.28
C CYS A 233 -10.54 0.52 9.44
N ILE A 234 -11.67 -0.16 9.50
CA ILE A 234 -12.00 -1.30 8.65
C ILE A 234 -13.34 -1.03 7.99
N ASP A 235 -13.33 -1.03 6.66
CA ASP A 235 -14.52 -0.90 5.84
C ASP A 235 -14.82 -2.21 5.12
N MET A 236 -16.07 -2.67 5.25
CA MET A 236 -16.47 -4.01 4.84
C MET A 236 -16.87 -4.13 3.37
N HIS A 237 -16.97 -3.02 2.63
CA HIS A 237 -17.38 -3.09 1.23
C HIS A 237 -16.91 -1.89 0.40
N CYS A 238 -16.25 -2.17 -0.73
CA CYS A 238 -16.12 -1.24 -1.85
C CYS A 238 -16.06 -1.99 -3.19
N ASP A 239 -16.45 -1.29 -4.25
CA ASP A 239 -16.48 -1.77 -5.64
C ASP A 239 -15.30 -1.26 -6.48
N SER A 240 -14.23 -0.82 -5.82
CA SER A 240 -13.05 -0.28 -6.49
C SER A 240 -12.36 -1.33 -7.37
N LEU A 241 -12.58 -2.63 -7.10
CA LEU A 241 -12.09 -3.73 -7.93
C LEU A 241 -12.99 -3.92 -9.16
N THR A 242 -12.86 -3.00 -10.11
CA THR A 242 -13.49 -3.06 -11.43
C THR A 242 -12.44 -3.02 -12.54
N TRP A 243 -12.62 -3.87 -13.55
CA TRP A 243 -11.63 -4.04 -14.63
C TRP A 243 -11.27 -2.72 -15.29
N GLU A 244 -12.26 -1.90 -15.61
CA GLU A 244 -12.09 -0.63 -16.34
C GLU A 244 -11.30 0.42 -15.54
N LEU A 245 -11.53 0.52 -14.23
CA LEU A 245 -10.89 1.53 -13.40
C LEU A 245 -9.44 1.14 -13.07
N VAL A 246 -9.18 -0.14 -12.86
CA VAL A 246 -7.89 -0.65 -12.39
C VAL A 246 -6.91 -0.89 -13.52
N GLU A 247 -7.32 -1.49 -14.65
CA GLU A 247 -6.38 -1.87 -15.70
C GLU A 247 -5.68 -0.66 -16.34
N LYS A 248 -6.36 0.48 -16.40
CA LYS A 248 -5.82 1.70 -17.03
C LYS A 248 -4.95 2.56 -16.11
N ASN A 249 -5.24 2.59 -14.80
CA ASN A 249 -4.65 3.58 -13.89
C ASN A 249 -4.05 2.97 -12.60
N GLY A 250 -4.21 1.67 -12.35
CA GLY A 250 -3.80 1.01 -11.11
C GLY A 250 -4.59 1.47 -9.87
N PHE A 251 -4.25 0.90 -8.71
CA PHE A 251 -4.88 1.24 -7.42
C PHE A 251 -4.10 2.23 -6.55
N TYR A 252 -2.85 2.56 -6.87
CA TYR A 252 -2.03 3.35 -5.95
C TYR A 252 -2.58 4.77 -5.71
N SER A 253 -2.93 5.46 -6.79
CA SER A 253 -3.46 6.82 -6.77
C SER A 253 -4.34 7.01 -7.99
N ASN A 254 -5.65 6.82 -7.84
CA ASN A 254 -6.60 6.82 -8.94
C ASN A 254 -7.67 7.89 -8.73
N PRO A 255 -7.60 9.03 -9.44
CA PRO A 255 -8.51 10.15 -9.22
C PRO A 255 -9.95 9.86 -9.66
N ARG A 256 -10.22 8.72 -10.31
CA ARG A 256 -11.57 8.30 -10.73
C ARG A 256 -12.31 7.44 -9.70
N MET A 257 -11.63 7.04 -8.64
CA MET A 257 -12.19 6.21 -7.57
C MET A 257 -12.44 7.06 -6.32
N HIS A 258 -13.30 6.61 -5.43
CA HIS A 258 -13.41 7.09 -4.06
C HIS A 258 -12.30 6.50 -3.17
N ILE A 259 -11.71 5.38 -3.59
CA ILE A 259 -10.66 4.67 -2.86
C ILE A 259 -9.43 4.46 -3.76
N ASP A 260 -8.26 4.75 -3.20
CA ASP A 260 -6.97 4.26 -3.69
C ASP A 260 -6.03 4.04 -2.50
N PHE A 261 -4.89 3.37 -2.72
CA PHE A 261 -3.99 3.03 -1.61
C PHE A 261 -3.44 4.25 -0.88
N LYS A 262 -3.23 5.36 -1.59
CA LYS A 262 -2.81 6.64 -0.98
C LYS A 262 -3.88 7.14 0.00
N ARG A 263 -5.13 7.23 -0.42
CA ARG A 263 -6.24 7.72 0.41
C ARG A 263 -6.63 6.77 1.53
N LEU A 264 -6.50 5.44 1.33
CA LEU A 264 -6.67 4.47 2.43
C LEU A 264 -5.66 4.73 3.56
N TYR A 265 -4.41 5.04 3.21
CA TYR A 265 -3.41 5.38 4.21
C TYR A 265 -3.72 6.71 4.91
N GLU A 266 -4.10 7.74 4.14
CA GLU A 266 -4.52 9.05 4.68
C GLU A 266 -5.74 8.93 5.60
N GLY A 267 -6.70 8.05 5.28
CA GLY A 267 -7.89 7.76 6.08
C GLY A 267 -7.65 6.79 7.25
N GLU A 268 -6.39 6.40 7.51
CA GLU A 268 -5.97 5.52 8.62
C GLU A 268 -6.58 4.11 8.57
N TYR A 269 -6.80 3.58 7.36
CA TYR A 269 -7.35 2.24 7.16
C TYR A 269 -6.36 1.17 7.61
N LEU A 270 -6.87 0.24 8.40
CA LEU A 270 -6.22 -1.02 8.72
C LEU A 270 -6.54 -2.07 7.66
N MET A 271 -7.81 -2.17 7.25
CA MET A 271 -8.26 -3.13 6.26
C MET A 271 -9.38 -2.56 5.37
N GLN A 272 -9.32 -2.85 4.09
CA GLN A 272 -10.43 -2.64 3.16
C GLN A 272 -10.87 -4.00 2.61
N CYS A 273 -12.17 -4.26 2.58
CA CYS A 273 -12.75 -5.37 1.83
C CYS A 273 -13.02 -4.92 0.39
N PHE A 274 -12.37 -5.59 -0.57
CA PHE A 274 -12.53 -5.33 -1.98
C PHE A 274 -13.49 -6.35 -2.58
N ALA A 275 -14.65 -5.91 -3.06
CA ALA A 275 -15.65 -6.78 -3.67
C ALA A 275 -15.29 -7.08 -5.12
N VAL A 276 -15.21 -8.37 -5.47
CA VAL A 276 -15.36 -8.80 -6.85
C VAL A 276 -16.85 -8.78 -7.16
N PHE A 277 -17.31 -7.64 -7.67
CA PHE A 277 -18.70 -7.46 -8.05
C PHE A 277 -18.97 -8.00 -9.46
N MET A 278 -19.94 -8.91 -9.59
CA MET A 278 -20.39 -9.46 -10.87
C MET A 278 -21.86 -9.19 -11.13
N TYR A 279 -22.16 -8.54 -12.26
CA TYR A 279 -23.55 -8.44 -12.73
C TYR A 279 -24.01 -9.78 -13.32
N PHE A 280 -24.82 -10.52 -12.56
CA PHE A 280 -25.27 -11.90 -12.84
C PHE A 280 -25.84 -12.11 -14.26
N ALA A 281 -26.49 -11.12 -14.87
CA ALA A 281 -27.17 -11.29 -16.17
C ALA A 281 -26.24 -11.31 -17.41
N ARG A 282 -24.93 -11.59 -17.27
CA ARG A 282 -23.97 -11.57 -18.40
C ARG A 282 -22.89 -12.65 -18.33
N GLY A 283 -23.08 -13.72 -19.12
CA GLY A 283 -22.02 -14.60 -19.63
C GLY A 283 -21.41 -15.57 -18.61
N ASP A 284 -20.16 -15.96 -18.85
CA ASP A 284 -19.36 -16.86 -18.01
C ASP A 284 -18.90 -16.14 -16.73
N LEU A 285 -19.72 -16.24 -15.68
CA LEU A 285 -19.54 -15.50 -14.43
C LEU A 285 -18.29 -15.97 -13.67
N TYR A 286 -18.06 -17.28 -13.64
CA TYR A 286 -16.94 -17.84 -12.92
C TYR A 286 -15.59 -17.40 -13.49
N ASN A 287 -15.38 -17.52 -14.81
CA ASN A 287 -14.10 -17.09 -15.40
C ASN A 287 -13.88 -15.58 -15.32
N ARG A 288 -14.94 -14.77 -15.35
CA ARG A 288 -14.83 -13.33 -15.10
C ARG A 288 -14.43 -13.02 -13.66
N THR A 289 -14.99 -13.75 -12.70
CA THR A 289 -14.59 -13.67 -11.28
C THR A 289 -13.11 -13.96 -11.13
N LEU A 290 -12.60 -15.04 -11.75
CA LEU A 290 -11.17 -15.39 -11.71
C LEU A 290 -10.28 -14.29 -12.29
N LYS A 291 -10.67 -13.68 -13.41
CA LYS A 291 -9.93 -12.54 -14.00
C LYS A 291 -9.84 -11.33 -13.08
N MET A 292 -10.89 -11.06 -12.31
CA MET A 292 -10.90 -9.97 -11.32
C MET A 292 -10.00 -10.29 -10.13
N ILE A 293 -9.99 -11.55 -9.68
CA ILE A 293 -9.07 -12.03 -8.65
C ILE A 293 -7.61 -11.91 -9.12
N ASP A 294 -7.33 -12.20 -10.39
CA ASP A 294 -5.98 -12.03 -10.95
C ASP A 294 -5.53 -10.57 -10.96
N ILE A 295 -6.43 -9.63 -11.29
CA ILE A 295 -6.15 -8.20 -11.15
C ILE A 295 -5.81 -7.86 -9.70
N PHE A 296 -6.65 -8.29 -8.76
CA PHE A 296 -6.43 -8.03 -7.34
C PHE A 296 -5.06 -8.55 -6.89
N LYS A 297 -4.71 -9.79 -7.22
CA LYS A 297 -3.42 -10.39 -6.86
C LYS A 297 -2.24 -9.65 -7.47
N ARG A 298 -2.33 -9.26 -8.75
CA ARG A 298 -1.30 -8.47 -9.42
C ARG A 298 -1.08 -7.12 -8.73
N GLU A 299 -2.16 -6.46 -8.33
CA GLU A 299 -2.09 -5.17 -7.64
C GLU A 299 -1.52 -5.30 -6.24
N MET A 300 -1.82 -6.40 -5.51
CA MET A 300 -1.17 -6.71 -4.24
C MET A 300 0.33 -6.95 -4.42
N GLU A 301 0.76 -7.65 -5.47
CA GLU A 301 2.19 -7.90 -5.74
C GLU A 301 2.93 -6.60 -6.13
N ASN A 302 2.35 -5.81 -7.05
CA ASN A 302 2.89 -4.52 -7.49
C ASN A 302 3.07 -3.53 -6.32
N ASN A 303 2.23 -3.65 -5.29
CA ASN A 303 2.16 -2.75 -4.15
C ASN A 303 2.49 -3.46 -2.82
N LYS A 304 3.22 -4.57 -2.86
CA LYS A 304 3.48 -5.43 -1.69
C LYS A 304 4.20 -4.77 -0.52
N ASN A 305 4.78 -3.58 -0.71
CA ASN A 305 5.43 -2.82 0.35
C ASN A 305 4.43 -1.96 1.15
N ILE A 306 3.25 -1.64 0.58
CA ILE A 306 2.26 -0.76 1.20
C ILE A 306 0.97 -1.48 1.58
N ILE A 307 0.59 -2.52 0.83
CA ILE A 307 -0.63 -3.31 1.05
C ILE A 307 -0.35 -4.79 0.80
N SER A 308 -1.08 -5.67 1.46
CA SER A 308 -1.12 -7.09 1.12
C SER A 308 -2.49 -7.66 1.36
N GLN A 309 -2.82 -8.69 0.59
CA GLN A 309 -3.96 -9.55 0.89
C GLN A 309 -3.81 -10.12 2.30
N VAL A 310 -4.91 -10.18 3.02
CA VAL A 310 -5.03 -10.93 4.26
C VAL A 310 -6.12 -11.97 4.11
N THR A 311 -5.87 -13.14 4.66
CA THR A 311 -6.78 -14.27 4.67
C THR A 311 -7.10 -14.75 6.09
N SER A 312 -6.41 -14.17 7.08
CA SER A 312 -6.61 -14.48 8.48
C SER A 312 -6.33 -13.31 9.42
N TYR A 313 -6.81 -13.45 10.66
CA TYR A 313 -6.55 -12.48 11.73
C TYR A 313 -5.06 -12.29 12.00
N LYS A 314 -4.26 -13.35 11.89
CA LYS A 314 -2.81 -13.27 12.14
C LYS A 314 -2.14 -12.35 11.13
N GLU A 315 -2.40 -12.55 9.84
CA GLU A 315 -1.85 -11.73 8.76
C GLU A 315 -2.27 -10.26 8.89
N LEU A 316 -3.53 -10.01 9.26
CA LEU A 316 -4.03 -8.67 9.55
C LEU A 316 -3.26 -7.99 10.69
N MET A 317 -3.01 -8.71 11.79
CA MET A 317 -2.25 -8.17 12.92
C MET A 317 -0.76 -7.98 12.62
N GLU A 318 -0.17 -8.83 11.78
CA GLU A 318 1.18 -8.64 11.26
C GLU A 318 1.28 -7.36 10.42
N ASN A 319 0.35 -7.14 9.51
CA ASN A 319 0.28 -5.91 8.72
C ASN A 319 0.07 -4.68 9.61
N LYS A 320 -0.82 -4.77 10.62
CA LYS A 320 -1.00 -3.72 11.62
C LYS A 320 0.31 -3.35 12.32
N SER A 321 1.08 -4.34 12.78
CA SER A 321 2.36 -4.10 13.46
C SER A 321 3.40 -3.42 12.56
N LYS A 322 3.32 -3.66 11.25
CA LYS A 322 4.20 -3.10 10.22
C LYS A 322 3.67 -1.79 9.62
N HIS A 323 2.55 -1.24 10.12
CA HIS A 323 1.87 -0.07 9.56
C HIS A 323 1.58 -0.23 8.05
N LYS A 324 1.19 -1.44 7.65
CA LYS A 324 0.88 -1.84 6.29
C LYS A 324 -0.62 -2.02 6.11
N LEU A 325 -1.18 -1.53 4.99
CA LEU A 325 -2.58 -1.73 4.66
C LEU A 325 -2.89 -3.23 4.47
N SER A 326 -4.13 -3.62 4.79
CA SER A 326 -4.62 -4.98 4.53
C SER A 326 -5.78 -4.96 3.54
N ALA A 327 -5.78 -5.90 2.61
CA ALA A 327 -6.86 -6.09 1.65
C ALA A 327 -7.54 -7.44 1.89
N LEU A 328 -8.85 -7.44 2.17
CA LEU A 328 -9.64 -8.66 2.22
C LEU A 328 -10.32 -8.87 0.87
N LEU A 329 -10.13 -10.03 0.25
CA LEU A 329 -10.79 -10.38 -1.00
C LEU A 329 -12.20 -10.92 -0.72
N THR A 330 -13.20 -10.30 -1.32
CA THR A 330 -14.62 -10.63 -1.11
C THR A 330 -15.36 -10.78 -2.43
N ILE A 331 -16.50 -11.46 -2.43
CA ILE A 331 -17.35 -11.63 -3.61
C ILE A 331 -18.70 -10.98 -3.36
N GLU A 332 -19.16 -10.17 -4.30
CA GLU A 332 -20.54 -9.68 -4.33
C GLU A 332 -21.27 -10.31 -5.53
N GLU A 333 -22.32 -11.10 -5.23
CA GLU A 333 -22.98 -12.08 -6.10
C GLU A 333 -22.44 -13.51 -5.92
N GLY A 334 -22.97 -14.24 -4.95
CA GLY A 334 -22.61 -15.64 -4.69
C GLY A 334 -22.95 -16.61 -5.83
N GLY A 335 -23.84 -16.22 -6.76
CA GLY A 335 -24.20 -17.01 -7.95
C GLY A 335 -23.03 -17.29 -8.90
N VAL A 336 -21.88 -16.63 -8.70
CA VAL A 336 -20.63 -16.95 -9.43
C VAL A 336 -20.17 -18.40 -9.24
N ILE A 337 -20.62 -19.10 -8.19
CA ILE A 337 -20.29 -20.52 -7.96
C ILE A 337 -21.14 -21.47 -8.80
N GLU A 338 -22.16 -20.97 -9.51
CA GLU A 338 -22.94 -21.73 -10.51
C GLU A 338 -23.42 -23.10 -9.99
N GLY A 339 -23.91 -23.15 -8.74
CA GLY A 339 -24.42 -24.38 -8.13
C GLY A 339 -23.36 -25.42 -7.70
N SER A 340 -22.07 -25.05 -7.60
CA SER A 340 -20.98 -25.97 -7.26
C SER A 340 -20.25 -25.59 -5.97
N ILE A 341 -20.17 -26.56 -5.04
CA ILE A 341 -19.37 -26.44 -3.81
C ILE A 341 -17.87 -26.45 -4.12
N GLU A 342 -17.43 -27.18 -5.15
CA GLU A 342 -16.03 -27.21 -5.57
C GLU A 342 -15.56 -25.82 -6.04
N LYS A 343 -16.43 -25.07 -6.72
CA LYS A 343 -16.13 -23.67 -7.09
C LYS A 343 -16.01 -22.77 -5.86
N LEU A 344 -16.85 -22.96 -4.84
CA LEU A 344 -16.74 -22.25 -3.56
C LEU A 344 -15.40 -22.56 -2.86
N GLU A 345 -15.01 -23.84 -2.79
CA GLU A 345 -13.72 -24.27 -2.23
C GLU A 345 -12.53 -23.71 -3.01
N HIS A 346 -12.63 -23.64 -4.34
CA HIS A 346 -11.60 -23.03 -5.16
C HIS A 346 -11.50 -21.51 -4.93
N LEU A 347 -12.61 -20.79 -4.83
CA LEU A 347 -12.57 -19.36 -4.46
C LEU A 347 -11.93 -19.14 -3.09
N TYR A 348 -12.22 -20.02 -2.11
CA TYR A 348 -11.56 -20.00 -0.81
C TYR A 348 -10.04 -20.20 -0.91
N SER A 349 -9.57 -21.14 -1.74
CA SER A 349 -8.14 -21.39 -1.93
C SER A 349 -7.43 -20.24 -2.67
N LEU A 350 -8.17 -19.46 -3.46
CA LEU A 350 -7.68 -18.21 -4.05
C LEU A 350 -7.64 -17.04 -3.05
N GLY A 351 -8.13 -17.25 -1.83
CA GLY A 351 -8.05 -16.31 -0.71
C GLY A 351 -9.30 -15.48 -0.47
N VAL A 352 -10.45 -15.84 -1.05
CA VAL A 352 -11.76 -15.24 -0.73
C VAL A 352 -12.13 -15.57 0.72
N ARG A 353 -12.61 -14.56 1.47
CA ARG A 353 -12.98 -14.71 2.89
C ARG A 353 -14.32 -14.13 3.28
N MET A 354 -15.03 -13.47 2.38
CA MET A 354 -16.42 -13.03 2.59
C MET A 354 -17.19 -13.12 1.26
N ILE A 355 -18.43 -13.60 1.31
CA ILE A 355 -19.28 -13.72 0.12
C ILE A 355 -20.68 -13.23 0.46
N CYS A 356 -21.14 -12.24 -0.32
CA CYS A 356 -22.53 -11.80 -0.35
C CYS A 356 -23.36 -12.82 -1.14
N LEU A 357 -24.32 -13.46 -0.46
CA LEU A 357 -25.00 -14.65 -1.00
C LEU A 357 -25.80 -14.39 -2.29
N THR A 358 -26.29 -13.17 -2.47
CA THR A 358 -27.06 -12.72 -3.64
C THR A 358 -26.70 -11.27 -3.94
N TRP A 359 -26.80 -10.81 -5.20
CA TRP A 359 -26.95 -9.38 -5.48
C TRP A 359 -28.43 -9.04 -5.70
N ASN A 360 -28.82 -8.39 -6.79
CA ASN A 360 -30.20 -8.01 -7.10
C ASN A 360 -30.90 -8.99 -8.07
N PHE A 361 -30.45 -10.25 -8.08
CA PHE A 361 -31.04 -11.35 -8.84
C PHE A 361 -31.15 -12.60 -7.98
N LYS A 362 -32.17 -13.41 -8.27
CA LYS A 362 -32.21 -14.79 -7.78
C LYS A 362 -31.06 -15.56 -8.42
N ASN A 363 -30.34 -16.33 -7.62
CA ASN A 363 -29.32 -17.27 -8.06
C ASN A 363 -29.58 -18.67 -7.47
N GLU A 364 -28.63 -19.58 -7.60
CA GLU A 364 -28.73 -20.95 -7.08
C GLU A 364 -28.79 -21.00 -5.54
N ILE A 365 -28.29 -19.96 -4.85
CA ILE A 365 -28.16 -19.88 -3.40
C ILE A 365 -29.44 -19.35 -2.76
N GLY A 366 -30.05 -18.30 -3.31
CA GLY A 366 -31.18 -17.64 -2.65
C GLY A 366 -31.87 -16.56 -3.46
N TYR A 367 -32.71 -15.81 -2.76
CA TYR A 367 -33.54 -14.75 -3.30
C TYR A 367 -33.15 -13.40 -2.69
N PRO A 368 -33.02 -12.34 -3.50
CA PRO A 368 -32.70 -11.01 -3.01
C PRO A 368 -33.95 -10.24 -2.61
N ASN A 369 -33.78 -9.20 -1.80
CA ASN A 369 -34.87 -8.26 -1.49
C ASN A 369 -35.27 -7.41 -2.71
N LEU A 370 -34.34 -7.12 -3.63
CA LEU A 370 -34.62 -6.38 -4.86
C LEU A 370 -34.44 -7.27 -6.09
N GLN A 371 -35.46 -7.33 -6.94
CA GLN A 371 -35.39 -8.00 -8.25
C GLN A 371 -35.47 -6.93 -9.36
N ARG A 372 -34.36 -6.72 -10.08
CA ARG A 372 -34.22 -5.63 -11.07
C ARG A 372 -35.15 -5.68 -12.30
N ASN A 373 -36.00 -6.71 -12.42
CA ASN A 373 -36.94 -6.90 -13.54
C ASN A 373 -38.35 -6.32 -13.28
N LEU A 374 -38.55 -5.56 -12.20
CA LEU A 374 -39.85 -5.05 -11.80
C LEU A 374 -39.94 -3.50 -11.93
N LYS A 375 -41.17 -2.94 -11.93
CA LYS A 375 -41.51 -1.57 -12.36
C LYS A 375 -41.25 -0.53 -11.23
N GLU A 376 -41.52 0.75 -11.47
CA GLU A 376 -41.38 1.81 -10.44
C GLU A 376 -42.19 1.47 -9.14
N ASN A 377 -41.58 1.69 -7.97
CA ASN A 377 -41.99 1.35 -6.58
C ASN A 377 -41.53 -0.01 -5.99
N ASP A 378 -40.71 -0.80 -6.66
CA ASP A 378 -40.23 -2.09 -6.12
C ASP A 378 -39.22 -1.99 -4.96
N TYR A 379 -38.65 -0.82 -4.68
CA TYR A 379 -37.72 -0.65 -3.56
C TYR A 379 -38.39 -0.66 -2.16
N LEU A 380 -39.72 -0.63 -2.10
CA LEU A 380 -40.49 -0.87 -0.87
C LEU A 380 -40.96 -2.33 -0.74
N LYS A 381 -40.80 -3.13 -1.80
CA LYS A 381 -41.24 -4.52 -1.83
C LYS A 381 -40.20 -5.37 -1.11
N ILE A 382 -40.58 -5.87 0.06
CA ILE A 382 -39.74 -6.71 0.91
C ILE A 382 -40.11 -8.16 0.66
N ASP A 383 -39.12 -9.02 0.41
CA ASP A 383 -39.35 -10.45 0.26
C ASP A 383 -39.19 -11.15 1.62
N THR A 384 -40.35 -11.46 2.23
CA THR A 384 -40.43 -12.17 3.51
C THR A 384 -40.78 -13.66 3.35
N GLU A 385 -40.95 -14.13 2.11
CA GLU A 385 -41.43 -15.49 1.80
C GLU A 385 -40.32 -16.38 1.25
N ASN A 386 -39.47 -15.85 0.36
CA ASN A 386 -38.44 -16.62 -0.33
C ASN A 386 -37.07 -16.38 0.31
N GLY A 387 -36.42 -17.44 0.79
CA GLY A 387 -35.13 -17.37 1.51
C GLY A 387 -33.99 -18.09 0.82
N LEU A 388 -33.22 -18.89 1.57
CA LEU A 388 -32.20 -19.74 0.95
C LEU A 388 -32.85 -20.91 0.22
N THR A 389 -32.25 -21.35 -0.89
CA THR A 389 -32.57 -22.64 -1.50
C THR A 389 -31.97 -23.79 -0.68
N GLU A 390 -32.29 -25.04 -1.02
CA GLU A 390 -31.62 -26.21 -0.41
C GLU A 390 -30.11 -26.16 -0.61
N PHE A 391 -29.66 -25.79 -1.82
CA PHE A 391 -28.26 -25.56 -2.12
C PHE A 391 -27.68 -24.38 -1.33
N GLY A 392 -28.42 -23.28 -1.14
CA GLY A 392 -27.98 -22.15 -0.34
C GLY A 392 -27.73 -22.50 1.13
N ILE A 393 -28.54 -23.40 1.70
CA ILE A 393 -28.32 -23.93 3.05
C ILE A 393 -27.03 -24.76 3.11
N GLU A 394 -26.75 -25.55 2.07
CA GLU A 394 -25.49 -26.28 1.93
C GLU A 394 -24.28 -25.32 1.86
N VAL A 395 -24.39 -24.27 1.05
CA VAL A 395 -23.38 -23.22 0.92
C VAL A 395 -23.10 -22.53 2.25
N VAL A 396 -24.13 -22.13 3.00
CA VAL A 396 -23.97 -21.51 4.33
C VAL A 396 -23.19 -22.42 5.29
N LYS A 397 -23.54 -23.71 5.34
CA LYS A 397 -22.82 -24.68 6.17
C LYS A 397 -21.37 -24.82 5.71
N LYS A 398 -21.13 -24.93 4.41
CA LYS A 398 -19.80 -25.05 3.85
C LYS A 398 -18.94 -23.81 4.10
N MET A 399 -19.50 -22.61 4.02
CA MET A 399 -18.83 -21.37 4.36
C MET A 399 -18.39 -21.34 5.82
N ASN A 400 -19.22 -21.82 6.75
CA ASN A 400 -18.83 -21.96 8.16
C ASN A 400 -17.67 -22.95 8.36
N GLU A 401 -17.66 -24.08 7.63
CA GLU A 401 -16.57 -25.06 7.67
C GLU A 401 -15.24 -24.48 7.15
N LEU A 402 -15.31 -23.74 6.04
CA LEU A 402 -14.13 -23.14 5.40
C LEU A 402 -13.61 -21.91 6.16
N GLY A 403 -14.44 -21.23 6.94
CA GLY A 403 -14.09 -19.95 7.55
C GLY A 403 -14.28 -18.77 6.59
N ILE A 404 -15.31 -18.83 5.75
CA ILE A 404 -15.78 -17.72 4.91
C ILE A 404 -16.92 -17.01 5.65
N ILE A 405 -16.82 -15.69 5.77
CA ILE A 405 -17.87 -14.84 6.33
C ILE A 405 -19.08 -14.83 5.40
N ILE A 406 -20.24 -15.11 5.96
CA ILE A 406 -21.53 -15.01 5.26
C ILE A 406 -21.98 -13.56 5.31
N ASP A 407 -22.13 -12.95 4.14
CA ASP A 407 -22.68 -11.62 3.98
C ASP A 407 -24.13 -11.68 3.46
N THR A 408 -25.03 -11.05 4.22
CA THR A 408 -26.48 -11.00 3.97
C THR A 408 -26.95 -9.67 3.41
N SER A 409 -26.03 -8.74 3.07
CA SER A 409 -26.42 -7.63 2.20
C SER A 409 -27.06 -8.18 0.91
N HIS A 410 -28.00 -7.43 0.35
CA HIS A 410 -28.92 -7.74 -0.76
C HIS A 410 -29.96 -8.84 -0.54
N LEU A 411 -29.66 -9.81 0.34
CA LEU A 411 -30.51 -10.96 0.60
C LEU A 411 -31.92 -10.55 1.06
N SER A 412 -32.91 -11.39 0.75
CA SER A 412 -34.28 -11.24 1.24
C SER A 412 -34.35 -11.28 2.78
N ASP A 413 -35.42 -10.74 3.36
CA ASP A 413 -35.64 -10.82 4.81
C ASP A 413 -35.73 -12.28 5.25
N LYS A 414 -36.42 -13.13 4.49
CA LYS A 414 -36.49 -14.57 4.79
C LYS A 414 -35.12 -15.24 4.70
N GLY A 415 -34.29 -14.87 3.71
CA GLY A 415 -32.95 -15.41 3.55
C GLY A 415 -32.02 -15.00 4.69
N PHE A 416 -32.16 -13.78 5.20
CA PHE A 416 -31.46 -13.34 6.41
C PHE A 416 -31.82 -14.23 7.62
N TYR A 417 -33.12 -14.47 7.87
CA TYR A 417 -33.52 -15.35 8.98
C TYR A 417 -33.07 -16.81 8.76
N ASP A 418 -33.00 -17.28 7.52
CA ASP A 418 -32.40 -18.59 7.22
C ASP A 418 -30.90 -18.62 7.57
N CYS A 419 -30.16 -17.53 7.29
CA CYS A 419 -28.76 -17.42 7.71
C CYS A 419 -28.62 -17.42 9.24
N ILE A 420 -29.50 -16.69 9.96
CA ILE A 420 -29.55 -16.74 11.43
C ILE A 420 -29.82 -18.16 11.94
N LYS A 421 -30.71 -18.90 11.26
CA LYS A 421 -31.08 -20.27 11.64
C LYS A 421 -29.98 -21.29 11.38
N TYR A 422 -29.30 -21.22 10.23
CA TYR A 422 -28.40 -22.27 9.77
C TYR A 422 -26.91 -21.96 9.97
N SER A 423 -26.52 -20.70 10.14
CA SER A 423 -25.13 -20.35 10.43
C SER A 423 -24.76 -20.67 11.87
N THR A 424 -23.64 -21.35 12.02
CA THR A 424 -22.96 -21.63 13.31
C THR A 424 -21.92 -20.56 13.67
N GLN A 425 -21.67 -19.62 12.77
CA GLN A 425 -20.74 -18.50 12.94
C GLN A 425 -21.49 -17.15 12.86
N PRO A 426 -20.87 -16.06 13.35
CA PRO A 426 -21.41 -14.72 13.17
C PRO A 426 -21.53 -14.39 11.67
N ILE A 427 -22.68 -13.85 11.28
CA ILE A 427 -22.94 -13.35 9.93
C ILE A 427 -22.71 -11.83 9.87
N VAL A 428 -22.61 -11.31 8.66
CA VAL A 428 -22.38 -9.88 8.39
C VAL A 428 -23.46 -9.36 7.44
N ALA A 429 -23.83 -8.09 7.55
CA ALA A 429 -24.44 -7.34 6.45
C ALA A 429 -23.43 -6.25 6.05
N SER A 430 -22.65 -6.48 5.01
CA SER A 430 -21.43 -5.70 4.75
C SER A 430 -21.71 -4.22 4.47
N HIS A 431 -22.88 -3.88 3.92
CA HIS A 431 -23.30 -2.51 3.60
C HIS A 431 -24.85 -2.41 3.64
N SER A 432 -25.45 -2.10 4.79
CA SER A 432 -26.90 -1.94 4.97
C SER A 432 -27.24 -0.99 6.12
N ASN A 433 -28.37 -0.26 6.04
CA ASN A 433 -28.79 0.71 7.07
C ASN A 433 -30.04 0.26 7.84
N ALA A 434 -30.55 1.11 8.74
CA ALA A 434 -31.75 0.83 9.54
C ALA A 434 -33.06 1.26 8.84
N ARG A 435 -33.99 0.31 8.67
CA ARG A 435 -35.26 0.51 7.94
C ARG A 435 -36.23 1.42 8.69
N SER A 436 -36.16 1.45 10.02
CA SER A 436 -36.96 2.36 10.86
C SER A 436 -36.58 3.85 10.68
N ILE A 437 -35.37 4.14 10.20
CA ILE A 437 -34.92 5.50 9.87
C ILE A 437 -35.22 5.85 8.42
N HIS A 438 -34.95 4.93 7.50
CA HIS A 438 -35.29 5.12 6.09
C HIS A 438 -35.90 3.83 5.51
N PRO A 439 -37.20 3.83 5.13
CA PRO A 439 -37.92 2.64 4.70
C PRO A 439 -37.51 2.23 3.30
N TRP A 440 -36.51 1.36 3.21
CA TRP A 440 -35.96 0.88 1.95
C TRP A 440 -35.63 -0.61 2.02
N ALA A 441 -35.86 -1.36 0.94
CA ALA A 441 -35.79 -2.83 0.95
C ALA A 441 -34.39 -3.40 1.25
N ARG A 442 -33.30 -2.64 1.05
CA ARG A 442 -31.96 -3.06 1.45
C ARG A 442 -31.60 -2.69 2.89
N ASN A 443 -32.43 -1.90 3.56
CA ASN A 443 -32.25 -1.59 4.98
C ASN A 443 -32.87 -2.70 5.84
N MET A 444 -32.32 -2.92 7.02
CA MET A 444 -32.70 -3.99 7.95
C MET A 444 -33.76 -3.51 8.95
N THR A 445 -34.72 -4.36 9.30
CA THR A 445 -35.69 -4.06 10.37
C THR A 445 -35.01 -4.10 11.74
N ASP A 446 -35.65 -3.52 12.75
CA ASP A 446 -35.16 -3.57 14.13
C ASP A 446 -35.07 -5.02 14.65
N ASP A 447 -36.00 -5.90 14.27
CA ASP A 447 -35.93 -7.32 14.62
C ASP A 447 -34.71 -8.00 13.98
N MET A 448 -34.43 -7.73 12.70
CA MET A 448 -33.23 -8.26 12.05
C MET A 448 -31.95 -7.76 12.74
N ILE A 449 -31.91 -6.49 13.13
CA ILE A 449 -30.77 -5.90 13.85
C ILE A 449 -30.58 -6.59 15.22
N LEU A 450 -31.66 -6.84 15.96
CA LEU A 450 -31.64 -7.57 17.23
C LEU A 450 -31.21 -9.03 17.04
N LYS A 451 -31.67 -9.72 15.99
CA LYS A 451 -31.24 -11.09 15.68
C LYS A 451 -29.77 -11.16 15.26
N LEU A 452 -29.29 -10.16 14.53
CA LEU A 452 -27.87 -10.03 14.23
C LEU A 452 -27.04 -9.83 15.51
N HIS A 453 -27.57 -9.07 16.48
CA HIS A 453 -26.93 -8.88 17.79
C HIS A 453 -26.82 -10.19 18.58
N GLU A 454 -27.91 -10.96 18.67
CA GLU A 454 -27.93 -12.30 19.28
C GLU A 454 -26.92 -13.25 18.61
N ASN A 455 -26.79 -13.17 17.28
CA ASN A 455 -25.81 -13.93 16.48
C ASN A 455 -24.35 -13.42 16.65
N LYS A 456 -24.13 -12.28 17.31
CA LYS A 456 -22.83 -11.58 17.46
C LYS A 456 -22.26 -11.05 16.13
N GLY A 457 -23.10 -10.93 15.12
CA GLY A 457 -22.78 -10.39 13.81
C GLY A 457 -22.63 -8.87 13.80
N VAL A 458 -22.32 -8.30 12.63
CA VAL A 458 -22.17 -6.86 12.43
C VAL A 458 -22.78 -6.39 11.11
N MET A 459 -23.16 -5.12 11.03
CA MET A 459 -23.67 -4.46 9.84
C MET A 459 -22.87 -3.18 9.53
N GLY A 460 -22.46 -3.03 8.28
CA GLY A 460 -21.71 -1.89 7.80
C GLY A 460 -22.64 -0.78 7.36
N MET A 461 -22.45 0.45 7.84
CA MET A 461 -23.27 1.57 7.42
C MET A 461 -22.98 1.93 5.96
N ASN A 462 -24.02 1.85 5.14
CA ASN A 462 -23.98 2.10 3.69
C ASN A 462 -24.15 3.59 3.39
N TYR A 463 -23.31 4.12 2.49
CA TYR A 463 -23.30 5.54 2.13
C TYR A 463 -24.09 5.84 0.86
N CYS A 464 -24.77 4.87 0.25
CA CYS A 464 -25.64 5.10 -0.91
C CYS A 464 -26.72 6.12 -0.55
N PRO A 465 -26.80 7.26 -1.26
CA PRO A 465 -27.77 8.31 -0.94
C PRO A 465 -29.21 7.81 -0.83
N ASP A 466 -29.61 6.93 -1.74
CA ASP A 466 -30.96 6.33 -1.79
C ASP A 466 -31.31 5.52 -0.55
N PHE A 467 -30.32 5.01 0.18
CA PHE A 467 -30.54 4.08 1.31
C PHE A 467 -30.46 4.82 2.65
N VAL A 468 -29.96 6.06 2.63
CA VAL A 468 -29.69 6.89 3.80
C VAL A 468 -30.85 7.85 4.05
N SER A 469 -31.27 8.65 3.07
CA SER A 469 -32.39 9.57 3.25
C SER A 469 -32.94 10.09 1.91
N ASN A 470 -34.17 10.62 1.93
CA ASN A 470 -34.74 11.32 0.76
C ASN A 470 -34.13 12.72 0.53
N ASN A 471 -33.28 13.22 1.43
CA ASN A 471 -32.78 14.60 1.43
C ASN A 471 -31.27 14.67 1.65
N THR A 472 -30.51 13.82 0.96
CA THR A 472 -29.05 13.72 1.06
C THR A 472 -28.28 14.89 0.44
N LYS A 473 -28.96 15.89 -0.13
CA LYS A 473 -28.33 17.00 -0.86
C LYS A 473 -27.55 17.99 0.02
N GLU A 474 -27.75 17.99 1.34
CA GLU A 474 -27.16 19.00 2.23
C GLU A 474 -26.15 18.44 3.25
N ASN A 475 -26.42 17.29 3.91
CA ASN A 475 -25.51 16.75 4.93
C ASN A 475 -25.70 15.24 5.18
N GLN A 476 -25.15 14.43 4.28
CA GLN A 476 -25.32 12.98 4.32
C GLN A 476 -24.59 12.29 5.48
N ILE A 477 -23.48 12.85 5.97
CA ILE A 477 -22.76 12.32 7.14
C ILE A 477 -23.68 12.26 8.36
N ASN A 478 -24.42 13.34 8.63
CA ASN A 478 -25.34 13.37 9.76
C ASN A 478 -26.50 12.39 9.59
N ASP A 479 -26.97 12.15 8.37
CA ASP A 479 -28.01 11.13 8.12
C ASP A 479 -27.50 9.70 8.36
N ILE A 480 -26.25 9.40 7.96
CA ILE A 480 -25.59 8.14 8.32
C ILE A 480 -25.50 8.00 9.86
N VAL A 481 -25.11 9.06 10.56
CA VAL A 481 -25.04 9.07 12.03
C VAL A 481 -26.42 8.86 12.67
N LYS A 482 -27.53 9.33 12.07
CA LYS A 482 -28.89 9.04 12.56
C LYS A 482 -29.20 7.54 12.53
N HIS A 483 -28.80 6.82 11.48
CA HIS A 483 -28.93 5.36 11.45
C HIS A 483 -28.11 4.71 12.57
N MET A 484 -26.87 5.15 12.78
CA MET A 484 -26.02 4.63 13.86
C MET A 484 -26.62 4.89 15.25
N LEU A 485 -27.18 6.09 15.50
CA LEU A 485 -27.84 6.44 16.76
C LEU A 485 -29.05 5.55 17.04
N HIS A 486 -29.86 5.28 16.02
CA HIS A 486 -31.01 4.38 16.14
C HIS A 486 -30.57 2.98 16.55
N ILE A 487 -29.59 2.40 15.83
CA ILE A 487 -29.05 1.07 16.16
C ILE A 487 -28.44 1.05 17.56
N LYS A 488 -27.72 2.10 17.97
CA LYS A 488 -27.21 2.27 19.33
C LYS A 488 -28.34 2.30 20.36
N SER A 489 -29.47 2.98 20.07
CA SER A 489 -30.61 3.08 20.98
C SER A 489 -31.32 1.74 21.23
N LEU A 490 -31.20 0.78 20.30
CA LEU A 490 -31.64 -0.60 20.48
C LEU A 490 -30.71 -1.43 21.38
N GLY A 491 -29.58 -0.85 21.82
CA GLY A 491 -28.53 -1.56 22.55
C GLY A 491 -27.52 -2.29 21.64
N CYS A 492 -27.62 -2.11 20.32
CA CYS A 492 -26.86 -2.88 19.32
C CYS A 492 -25.57 -2.17 18.86
N ILE A 493 -24.87 -1.46 19.75
CA ILE A 493 -23.60 -0.79 19.41
C ILE A 493 -22.52 -1.77 18.93
N ASP A 494 -22.56 -3.01 19.42
CA ASP A 494 -21.63 -4.06 19.02
C ASP A 494 -21.91 -4.64 17.62
N ASN A 495 -23.01 -4.23 16.97
CA ASN A 495 -23.33 -4.59 15.59
C ASN A 495 -22.79 -3.57 14.59
N LEU A 496 -22.53 -2.33 14.98
CA LEU A 496 -22.18 -1.28 14.02
C LEU A 496 -20.76 -1.47 13.47
N ALA A 497 -20.61 -1.32 12.15
CA ALA A 497 -19.35 -1.32 11.42
C ALA A 497 -19.41 -0.31 10.25
N LEU A 498 -18.31 -0.14 9.50
CA LEU A 498 -18.29 0.64 8.26
C LEU A 498 -18.50 -0.27 7.05
N GLY A 499 -19.27 0.21 6.08
CA GLY A 499 -19.63 -0.53 4.86
C GLY A 499 -19.98 0.43 3.74
N SER A 500 -18.98 1.19 3.28
CA SER A 500 -19.15 2.44 2.55
C SER A 500 -19.93 2.33 1.25
N ASP A 501 -19.77 1.21 0.53
CA ASP A 501 -20.28 1.05 -0.84
C ASP A 501 -19.54 1.97 -1.85
N PHE A 502 -18.35 2.45 -1.48
CA PHE A 502 -17.53 3.31 -2.33
C PHE A 502 -17.23 2.66 -3.67
N ASP A 503 -17.30 3.47 -4.73
CA ASP A 503 -17.19 3.07 -6.14
C ASP A 503 -18.36 2.22 -6.68
N GLY A 504 -19.31 1.82 -5.83
CA GLY A 504 -20.57 1.14 -6.21
C GLY A 504 -21.78 2.07 -6.28
N ILE A 505 -21.63 3.30 -5.76
CA ILE A 505 -22.70 4.29 -5.56
C ILE A 505 -22.34 5.66 -6.16
N GLU A 506 -23.33 6.53 -6.27
CA GLU A 506 -23.08 7.96 -6.50
C GLU A 506 -22.32 8.60 -5.34
N THR A 507 -21.39 9.51 -5.64
CA THR A 507 -20.54 10.16 -4.63
C THR A 507 -21.40 10.84 -3.55
N PRO A 508 -21.33 10.37 -2.30
CA PRO A 508 -22.17 10.92 -1.25
C PRO A 508 -21.71 12.33 -0.82
N VAL A 509 -22.68 13.21 -0.51
CA VAL A 509 -22.39 14.62 -0.19
C VAL A 509 -21.62 14.72 1.13
N GLY A 510 -20.42 15.31 1.07
CA GLY A 510 -19.50 15.41 2.21
C GLY A 510 -18.64 14.16 2.44
N MET A 511 -18.89 13.07 1.70
CA MET A 511 -18.16 11.81 1.74
C MET A 511 -17.54 11.53 0.36
N SER A 512 -16.66 12.44 -0.10
CA SER A 512 -16.08 12.40 -1.44
C SER A 512 -15.16 11.20 -1.70
N ASP A 513 -14.61 10.61 -0.64
CA ASP A 513 -13.63 9.54 -0.70
C ASP A 513 -13.38 8.97 0.71
N CYS A 514 -12.55 7.94 0.80
CA CYS A 514 -12.21 7.28 2.06
C CYS A 514 -11.42 8.13 3.06
N THR A 515 -10.89 9.32 2.71
CA THR A 515 -10.24 10.21 3.69
C THR A 515 -11.23 10.88 4.64
N LYS A 516 -12.54 10.83 4.31
CA LYS A 516 -13.63 11.44 5.09
C LYS A 516 -14.00 10.68 6.37
N THR A 517 -13.24 9.65 6.73
CA THR A 517 -13.33 8.98 8.02
C THR A 517 -13.20 9.94 9.20
N HIS A 518 -12.34 10.97 9.09
CA HIS A 518 -12.19 11.99 10.15
C HIS A 518 -13.45 12.84 10.34
N ASP A 519 -14.12 13.21 9.24
CA ASP A 519 -15.36 13.98 9.28
C ASP A 519 -16.50 13.15 9.90
N LEU A 520 -16.56 11.84 9.58
CA LEU A 520 -17.50 10.91 10.22
C LEU A 520 -17.24 10.76 11.72
N LYS A 521 -15.98 10.55 12.15
CA LYS A 521 -15.61 10.48 13.58
C LYS A 521 -16.06 11.74 14.32
N LYS A 522 -15.81 12.91 13.72
CA LYS A 522 -16.23 14.20 14.28
C LYS A 522 -17.75 14.28 14.45
N ALA A 523 -18.51 13.95 13.40
CA ALA A 523 -19.97 13.96 13.46
C ALA A 523 -20.51 12.98 14.52
N MET A 524 -19.90 11.80 14.68
CA MET A 524 -20.27 10.86 15.74
C MET A 524 -20.01 11.43 17.14
N LEU A 525 -18.85 12.06 17.38
CA LEU A 525 -18.55 12.72 18.67
C LEU A 525 -19.56 13.83 18.98
N GLU A 526 -19.86 14.68 18.00
CA GLU A 526 -20.83 15.79 18.14
C GLU A 526 -22.25 15.28 18.44
N ASN A 527 -22.57 14.05 18.04
CA ASN A 527 -23.86 13.40 18.28
C ASN A 527 -23.84 12.40 19.47
N GLY A 528 -22.82 12.46 20.34
CA GLY A 528 -22.83 11.75 21.62
C GLY A 528 -22.34 10.30 21.57
N PHE A 529 -21.54 9.92 20.56
CA PHE A 529 -20.72 8.72 20.64
C PHE A 529 -19.47 8.98 21.49
N THR A 530 -19.10 8.01 22.31
CA THR A 530 -17.81 8.00 23.00
C THR A 530 -16.70 7.51 22.06
N GLN A 531 -15.44 7.82 22.39
CA GLN A 531 -14.30 7.31 21.61
C GLN A 531 -14.26 5.77 21.58
N GLU A 532 -14.65 5.10 22.67
CA GLU A 532 -14.70 3.64 22.71
C GLU A 532 -15.74 3.07 21.74
N GLU A 533 -16.91 3.69 21.67
CA GLU A 533 -17.96 3.32 20.72
C GLU A 533 -17.52 3.59 19.28
N ILE A 534 -16.86 4.72 19.02
CA ILE A 534 -16.28 5.00 17.70
C ILE A 534 -15.27 3.93 17.31
N ASP A 535 -14.35 3.54 18.21
CA ASP A 535 -13.42 2.45 17.93
C ASP A 535 -14.14 1.12 17.63
N LYS A 536 -15.26 0.86 18.31
CA LYS A 536 -16.11 -0.32 18.03
C LYS A 536 -16.63 -0.28 16.60
N VAL A 537 -17.26 0.82 16.20
CA VAL A 537 -17.78 1.01 14.83
C VAL A 537 -16.67 0.96 13.79
N PHE A 538 -15.55 1.64 14.04
CA PHE A 538 -14.50 1.80 13.03
C PHE A 538 -13.69 0.53 12.81
N TYR A 539 -13.49 -0.32 13.82
CA TYR A 539 -12.74 -1.55 13.58
C TYR A 539 -13.01 -2.70 14.57
N LYS A 540 -13.26 -2.45 15.87
CA LYS A 540 -13.24 -3.56 16.86
C LYS A 540 -14.39 -4.55 16.63
N ASN A 541 -15.56 -4.09 16.19
CA ASN A 541 -16.72 -4.96 15.97
C ASN A 541 -16.48 -5.94 14.80
N PHE A 542 -16.05 -5.45 13.64
CA PHE A 542 -15.73 -6.36 12.53
C PHE A 542 -14.47 -7.19 12.81
N LEU A 543 -13.46 -6.62 13.48
CA LEU A 543 -12.26 -7.36 13.87
C LEU A 543 -12.59 -8.57 14.76
N ARG A 544 -13.60 -8.46 15.64
CA ARG A 544 -14.12 -9.58 16.44
C ARG A 544 -14.68 -10.70 15.55
N VAL A 545 -15.51 -10.36 14.56
CA VAL A 545 -16.09 -11.32 13.61
C VAL A 545 -14.98 -11.97 12.78
N PHE A 546 -14.10 -11.16 12.19
CA PHE A 546 -12.98 -11.65 11.38
C PHE A 546 -12.07 -12.60 12.16
N LYS A 547 -11.73 -12.26 13.42
CA LYS A 547 -10.98 -13.14 14.32
C LYS A 547 -11.68 -14.46 14.61
N GLN A 548 -13.00 -14.46 14.70
CA GLN A 548 -13.77 -15.66 15.01
C GLN A 548 -13.92 -16.57 13.78
N VAL A 549 -14.17 -16.00 12.60
CA VAL A 549 -14.50 -16.77 11.39
C VAL A 549 -13.24 -17.15 10.61
N CYS A 550 -12.37 -16.19 10.30
CA CYS A 550 -11.17 -16.39 9.46
C CYS A 550 -9.95 -16.73 10.33
N LYS A 551 -9.99 -17.92 10.95
CA LYS A 551 -8.92 -18.42 11.82
C LYS A 551 -7.69 -18.85 11.00
N ASN A 552 -6.53 -18.82 11.67
CA ASN A 552 -5.17 -19.17 11.22
C ASN A 552 -4.46 -18.13 10.38
#